data_AF-Q2KWT2-F1
#
_entry.id   AF-Q2KWT2-F1
#
_cell.length_a   1.000
_cell.length_b   1.000
_cell.length_c   1.000
_cell.angle_alpha   90.00
_cell.angle_beta   90.00
_cell.angle_gamma   90.00
#
_symmetry.space_group_name_H-M   'P 1'
#
loop_
_entity.id
_entity.type
_entity.pdbx_description
1 polymer ?
#
loop_
_entity_poly.entity_id
_entity_poly.type
_entity_poly.pdbx_seq_one_letter_code
_entity_poly.pdbx_strand_id
1 'polypeptide(L)'
;MSRLSGAMRLHRYEKRKASWHFRCRDWLFIREQAGAGLRLLLAASLAYLLAEFVFSAWLIHSLATDAGADELMWAAQHRRWLSACAVGLLLSPLLLRLGRRGAKLLLALSLTAMMVWAALDGEGMVLDHVARYSSPQARAASVAALQLGHSRAAHTVDPQAFEGLGDTGQVQSLPSKAFAAITAFLCAPFREEGGRPDGLDEAYSRFVRSQLAMQQRFEAYRNPQALRQAALHQGKAGREGRETYLLRTEVALRRQAGIEGVPPNLRLGEFAAHPNVQASWRALLDYPDTTPALSLEPIGRDTFAVRYFRPLDDARRQLPARDYGHVPAAYANGAERDAQGRQAFTLMAVSVLGLSLSILGIFLHLCRAGLLLAQAVSGWRFRHPGVELAALSLAVFLLCQLARSLPLEEAAQPAYRAWLQAQGFATGLFDAMIRAQSLVYPVFDSFWQMMPAVR
;
A
#
# COMPACT_ATOMS: atom_id res chain seq x y z
N MET A 1 6.69 -63.68 24.15
CA MET A 1 6.85 -63.66 22.68
C MET A 1 6.20 -62.45 21.97
N SER A 2 5.37 -61.60 22.60
CA SER A 2 4.72 -60.46 21.92
C SER A 2 5.65 -59.26 21.61
N ARG A 3 6.69 -59.03 22.42
CA ARG A 3 7.62 -57.89 22.23
C ARG A 3 8.55 -58.02 21.01
N LEU A 4 8.91 -59.24 20.60
CA LEU A 4 9.75 -59.49 19.42
C LEU A 4 9.02 -59.23 18.08
N SER A 5 7.68 -59.34 18.05
CA SER A 5 6.90 -59.05 16.83
C SER A 5 6.73 -57.54 16.56
N GLY A 6 6.87 -56.70 17.60
CA GLY A 6 6.80 -55.25 17.48
C GLY A 6 8.07 -54.66 16.87
N ALA A 7 9.25 -55.06 17.38
CA ALA A 7 10.54 -54.60 16.88
C ALA A 7 10.76 -54.98 15.40
N MET A 8 10.34 -56.17 14.99
CA MET A 8 10.47 -56.62 13.60
C MET A 8 9.52 -55.88 12.65
N ARG A 9 8.34 -55.43 13.12
CA ARG A 9 7.43 -54.58 12.33
C ARG A 9 7.95 -53.15 12.20
N LEU A 10 8.50 -52.58 13.28
CA LEU A 10 9.11 -51.24 13.27
C LEU A 10 10.29 -51.17 12.29
N HIS A 11 11.18 -52.17 12.33
CA HIS A 11 12.34 -52.23 11.43
C HIS A 11 11.94 -52.36 9.94
N ARG A 12 10.90 -53.15 9.63
CA ARG A 12 10.38 -53.23 8.24
C ARG A 12 9.74 -51.91 7.79
N TYR A 13 9.08 -51.19 8.70
CA TYR A 13 8.50 -49.89 8.42
C TYR A 13 9.58 -48.83 8.13
N GLU A 14 10.62 -48.76 8.96
CA GLU A 14 11.75 -47.84 8.75
C GLU A 14 12.49 -48.12 7.44
N LYS A 15 12.73 -49.40 7.12
CA LYS A 15 13.37 -49.78 5.85
C LYS A 15 12.52 -49.41 4.63
N ARG A 16 11.19 -49.58 4.71
CA ARG A 16 10.27 -49.14 3.64
C ARG A 16 10.25 -47.62 3.50
N LYS A 17 10.20 -46.87 4.61
CA LYS A 17 10.24 -45.42 4.64
C LYS A 17 11.53 -44.89 3.99
N ALA A 18 12.69 -45.43 4.37
CA ALA A 18 13.98 -45.05 3.78
C ALA A 18 14.03 -45.33 2.27
N SER A 19 13.51 -46.48 1.83
CA SER A 19 13.45 -46.83 0.39
C SER A 19 12.54 -45.89 -0.40
N TRP A 20 11.42 -45.45 0.20
CA TRP A 20 10.48 -44.55 -0.45
C TRP A 20 11.07 -43.14 -0.57
N HIS A 21 11.72 -42.62 0.47
CA HIS A 21 12.43 -41.34 0.41
C HIS A 21 13.53 -41.33 -0.65
N PHE A 22 14.31 -42.41 -0.76
CA PHE A 22 15.38 -42.50 -1.75
C PHE A 22 14.81 -42.51 -3.18
N ARG A 23 13.77 -43.31 -3.44
CA ARG A 23 13.10 -43.34 -4.75
C ARG A 23 12.45 -42.00 -5.10
N CYS A 24 11.79 -41.36 -4.14
CA CYS A 24 11.16 -40.06 -4.35
C CYS A 24 12.20 -38.97 -4.66
N ARG A 25 13.31 -38.95 -3.91
CA ARG A 25 14.42 -38.02 -4.15
C ARG A 25 15.03 -38.23 -5.55
N ASP A 26 15.33 -39.47 -5.93
CA ASP A 26 15.98 -39.75 -7.22
C ASP A 26 15.03 -39.58 -8.41
N TRP A 27 13.71 -39.65 -8.17
CA TRP A 27 12.69 -39.29 -9.14
C TRP A 27 12.59 -37.76 -9.33
N LEU A 28 12.62 -36.99 -8.24
CA LEU A 28 12.47 -35.53 -8.25
C LEU A 28 13.75 -34.79 -8.65
N PHE A 29 14.91 -35.29 -8.22
CA PHE A 29 16.16 -34.56 -8.31
C PHE A 29 17.24 -35.33 -9.07
N ILE A 30 18.10 -34.58 -9.74
CA ILE A 30 19.34 -35.06 -10.35
C ILE A 30 20.52 -34.33 -9.72
N ARG A 31 21.63 -35.04 -9.52
CA ARG A 31 22.88 -34.44 -9.04
C ARG A 31 23.70 -34.00 -10.26
N GLU A 32 23.90 -32.70 -10.41
CA GLU A 32 24.65 -32.10 -11.51
C GLU A 32 25.42 -30.90 -10.96
N GLN A 33 26.72 -30.79 -11.27
CA GLN A 33 27.50 -29.64 -10.83
C GLN A 33 26.98 -28.35 -11.46
N ALA A 34 27.09 -27.24 -10.74
CA ALA A 34 26.61 -25.93 -11.18
C ALA A 34 27.37 -25.44 -12.43
N GLY A 35 26.79 -25.72 -13.60
CA GLY A 35 27.29 -25.25 -14.89
C GLY A 35 27.12 -23.73 -15.06
N ALA A 36 27.86 -23.15 -16.02
CA ALA A 36 27.82 -21.71 -16.32
C ALA A 36 26.40 -21.18 -16.59
N GLY A 37 25.53 -21.99 -17.19
CA GLY A 37 24.14 -21.61 -17.46
C GLY A 37 23.31 -21.33 -16.19
N LEU A 38 23.54 -22.06 -15.10
CA LEU A 38 22.82 -21.84 -13.84
C LEU A 38 23.26 -20.53 -13.18
N ARG A 39 24.57 -20.24 -13.23
CA ARG A 39 25.12 -18.97 -12.72
C ARG A 39 24.61 -17.77 -13.54
N LEU A 40 24.52 -17.91 -14.86
CA LEU A 40 23.94 -16.90 -15.74
C LEU A 40 22.48 -16.61 -15.40
N LEU A 41 21.66 -17.66 -15.20
CA LEU A 41 20.25 -17.49 -14.82
C LEU A 41 20.08 -16.86 -13.44
N LEU A 42 20.96 -17.18 -12.49
CA LEU A 42 20.98 -16.53 -11.18
C LEU A 42 21.33 -15.05 -11.31
N ALA A 43 22.42 -14.72 -12.01
CA ALA A 43 22.83 -13.34 -12.26
C ALA A 43 21.73 -12.54 -12.97
N ALA A 44 21.07 -13.11 -13.98
CA ALA A 44 19.96 -12.47 -14.68
C ALA A 44 18.73 -12.26 -13.77
N SER A 45 18.43 -13.22 -12.89
CA SER A 45 17.34 -13.07 -11.91
C SER A 45 17.63 -11.99 -10.86
N LEU A 46 18.88 -11.88 -10.41
CA LEU A 46 19.31 -10.83 -9.48
C LEU A 46 19.31 -9.45 -10.15
N ALA A 47 19.76 -9.35 -11.41
CA ALA A 47 19.70 -8.11 -12.18
C ALA A 47 18.26 -7.66 -12.42
N TYR A 48 17.36 -8.60 -12.73
CA TYR A 48 15.93 -8.33 -12.81
C TYR A 48 15.36 -7.81 -11.48
N LEU A 49 15.65 -8.48 -10.36
CA LEU A 49 15.20 -8.01 -9.04
C LEU A 49 15.67 -6.59 -8.75
N LEU A 50 16.94 -6.28 -9.04
CA LEU A 50 17.47 -4.93 -8.88
C LEU A 50 16.71 -3.90 -9.72
N ALA A 51 16.45 -4.21 -11.00
CA ALA A 51 15.68 -3.33 -11.88
C ALA A 51 14.24 -3.13 -11.37
N GLU A 52 13.62 -4.20 -10.87
CA GLU A 52 12.27 -4.18 -10.30
C GLU A 52 12.19 -3.34 -9.00
N PHE A 53 13.21 -3.44 -8.13
CA PHE A 53 13.34 -2.60 -6.93
C PHE A 53 13.50 -1.13 -7.28
N VAL A 54 14.38 -0.82 -8.24
CA VAL A 54 14.61 0.56 -8.71
C VAL A 54 13.34 1.14 -9.34
N PHE A 55 12.70 0.39 -10.22
CA PHE A 55 11.47 0.82 -10.88
C PHE A 55 10.33 1.05 -9.86
N SER A 56 10.16 0.13 -8.91
CA SER A 56 9.15 0.28 -7.85
C SER A 56 9.42 1.50 -6.98
N ALA A 57 10.67 1.72 -6.57
CA ALA A 57 11.07 2.88 -5.78
C ALA A 57 10.77 4.19 -6.52
N TRP A 58 11.11 4.26 -7.81
CA TRP A 58 10.78 5.39 -8.66
C TRP A 58 9.26 5.57 -8.82
N LEU A 59 8.51 4.49 -9.06
CA LEU A 59 7.05 4.55 -9.22
C LEU A 59 6.36 5.09 -7.95
N ILE A 60 6.79 4.63 -6.77
CA ILE A 60 6.29 5.13 -5.48
C ILE A 60 6.62 6.60 -5.30
N HIS A 61 7.83 7.02 -5.71
CA HIS A 61 8.23 8.42 -5.69
C HIS A 61 7.36 9.28 -6.58
N SER A 62 7.27 8.93 -7.86
CA SER A 62 6.42 9.56 -8.86
C SER A 62 4.96 9.66 -8.41
N LEU A 63 4.41 8.60 -7.79
CA LEU A 63 3.05 8.63 -7.23
C LEU A 63 2.89 9.56 -6.02
N ALA A 64 3.96 9.80 -5.26
CA ALA A 64 3.94 10.67 -4.10
C ALA A 64 4.29 12.13 -4.40
N THR A 65 4.92 12.41 -5.54
CA THR A 65 5.34 13.75 -5.99
C THR A 65 4.56 14.27 -7.21
N ASP A 66 3.39 13.70 -7.48
CA ASP A 66 2.48 14.11 -8.55
C ASP A 66 3.02 13.99 -9.98
N ALA A 67 3.37 12.76 -10.34
CA ALA A 67 3.67 12.37 -11.71
C ALA A 67 2.60 12.85 -12.69
N GLY A 68 3.04 13.59 -13.72
CA GLY A 68 2.20 13.96 -14.85
C GLY A 68 1.69 12.73 -15.63
N ALA A 69 0.68 12.93 -16.46
CA ALA A 69 0.13 11.85 -17.30
C ALA A 69 1.20 11.15 -18.16
N ASP A 70 2.19 11.91 -18.64
CA ASP A 70 3.32 11.39 -19.43
C ASP A 70 4.24 10.48 -18.62
N GLU A 71 4.50 10.82 -17.35
CA GLU A 71 5.30 9.99 -16.45
C GLU A 71 4.60 8.68 -16.11
N LEU A 72 3.29 8.73 -15.85
CA LEU A 72 2.48 7.53 -15.61
C LEU A 72 2.38 6.64 -16.86
N MET A 73 2.32 7.24 -18.05
CA MET A 73 2.40 6.50 -19.32
C MET A 73 3.78 5.85 -19.53
N TRP A 74 4.85 6.58 -19.24
CA TRP A 74 6.21 6.05 -19.28
C TRP A 74 6.37 4.88 -18.30
N ALA A 75 5.82 5.01 -17.09
CA ALA A 75 5.79 3.96 -16.07
C ALA A 75 5.07 2.71 -16.59
N ALA A 76 3.90 2.91 -17.21
CA ALA A 76 3.12 1.82 -17.78
C ALA A 76 3.92 1.07 -18.84
N GLN A 77 4.65 1.78 -19.70
CA GLN A 77 5.48 1.18 -20.76
C GLN A 77 6.69 0.42 -20.19
N HIS A 78 7.39 0.97 -19.19
CA HIS A 78 8.57 0.33 -18.60
C HIS A 78 8.20 -0.93 -17.80
N ARG A 79 7.12 -0.86 -17.04
CA ARG A 79 6.60 -2.01 -16.30
C ARG A 79 6.24 -3.18 -17.21
N ARG A 80 5.67 -2.86 -18.36
CA ARG A 80 5.33 -3.78 -19.43
C ARG A 80 6.56 -4.57 -19.90
N TRP A 81 7.69 -3.89 -20.11
CA TRP A 81 8.98 -4.54 -20.40
C TRP A 81 9.51 -5.38 -19.24
N LEU A 82 9.38 -4.91 -18.00
CA LEU A 82 9.80 -5.67 -16.81
C LEU A 82 9.01 -6.96 -16.64
N SER A 83 7.68 -6.90 -16.75
CA SER A 83 6.78 -8.07 -16.66
C SER A 83 7.13 -9.11 -17.73
N ALA A 84 7.44 -8.64 -18.94
CA ALA A 84 7.93 -9.43 -20.04
C ALA A 84 9.26 -10.14 -19.73
N CYS A 85 10.24 -9.41 -19.18
CA CYS A 85 11.50 -9.96 -18.72
C CYS A 85 11.28 -11.01 -17.62
N ALA A 86 10.36 -10.77 -16.69
CA ALA A 86 10.02 -11.70 -15.61
C ALA A 86 9.53 -13.04 -16.17
N VAL A 87 8.56 -13.00 -17.10
CA VAL A 87 8.03 -14.21 -17.75
C VAL A 87 9.10 -14.94 -18.56
N GLY A 88 9.89 -14.22 -19.34
CA GLY A 88 11.00 -14.80 -20.12
C GLY A 88 12.03 -15.49 -19.22
N LEU A 89 12.42 -14.84 -18.13
CA LEU A 89 13.33 -15.41 -17.14
C LEU A 89 12.72 -16.63 -16.45
N LEU A 90 11.42 -16.61 -16.10
CA LEU A 90 10.73 -17.74 -15.48
C LEU A 90 10.75 -18.99 -16.39
N LEU A 91 10.44 -18.81 -17.67
CA LEU A 91 10.30 -19.90 -18.65
C LEU A 91 11.64 -20.35 -19.28
N SER A 92 12.71 -19.58 -19.13
CA SER A 92 14.04 -19.90 -19.66
C SER A 92 14.54 -21.35 -19.42
N PRO A 93 14.28 -22.05 -18.29
CA PRO A 93 14.77 -23.42 -18.08
C PRO A 93 14.06 -24.45 -18.95
N LEU A 94 12.78 -24.22 -19.27
CA LEU A 94 12.00 -25.06 -20.19
C LEU A 94 12.61 -24.97 -21.59
N LEU A 95 12.93 -23.74 -22.02
CA LEU A 95 13.45 -23.43 -23.35
C LEU A 95 14.88 -23.96 -23.55
N LEU A 96 15.74 -23.87 -22.54
CA LEU A 96 17.12 -24.35 -22.62
C LEU A 96 17.22 -25.89 -22.78
N ARG A 97 16.21 -26.66 -22.34
CA ARG A 97 16.21 -28.13 -22.39
C ARG A 97 15.83 -28.73 -23.76
N LEU A 98 15.23 -27.97 -24.69
CA LEU A 98 14.55 -28.47 -25.91
C LEU A 98 15.42 -28.76 -27.19
N GLY A 99 16.64 -29.32 -27.12
CA GLY A 99 17.48 -29.71 -28.33
C GLY A 99 18.01 -28.66 -29.39
N ARG A 100 19.31 -28.72 -29.79
CA ARG A 100 20.13 -27.89 -30.75
C ARG A 100 20.26 -26.34 -30.59
N ARG A 101 21.49 -25.85 -30.40
CA ARG A 101 21.87 -24.50 -29.87
C ARG A 101 21.30 -23.25 -30.57
N GLY A 102 21.21 -23.20 -31.90
CA GLY A 102 20.80 -21.98 -32.63
C GLY A 102 19.28 -21.79 -32.77
N ALA A 103 18.58 -22.84 -33.20
CA ALA A 103 17.12 -22.82 -33.34
C ALA A 103 16.40 -22.65 -32.00
N LYS A 104 16.99 -23.16 -30.90
CA LYS A 104 16.49 -22.91 -29.53
C LYS A 104 16.51 -21.46 -29.15
N LEU A 105 17.60 -20.76 -29.45
CA LEU A 105 17.77 -19.39 -28.99
C LEU A 105 16.76 -18.50 -29.71
N LEU A 106 16.58 -18.72 -31.01
CA LEU A 106 15.55 -18.05 -31.81
C LEU A 106 14.13 -18.43 -31.39
N LEU A 107 13.84 -19.71 -31.13
CA LEU A 107 12.53 -20.15 -30.64
C LEU A 107 12.25 -19.61 -29.23
N ALA A 108 13.25 -19.57 -28.37
CA ALA A 108 13.16 -19.03 -27.02
C ALA A 108 12.95 -17.51 -27.06
N LEU A 109 13.70 -16.78 -27.89
CA LEU A 109 13.54 -15.34 -28.06
C LEU A 109 12.19 -15.00 -28.69
N SER A 110 11.73 -15.76 -29.69
CA SER A 110 10.43 -15.54 -30.33
C SER A 110 9.26 -15.91 -29.42
N LEU A 111 9.33 -17.01 -28.67
CA LEU A 111 8.32 -17.33 -27.65
C LEU A 111 8.34 -16.29 -26.52
N THR A 112 9.52 -15.86 -26.08
CA THR A 112 9.62 -14.80 -25.08
C THR A 112 8.99 -13.52 -25.64
N ALA A 113 9.36 -13.09 -26.84
CA ALA A 113 8.78 -11.91 -27.49
C ALA A 113 7.27 -12.03 -27.72
N MET A 114 6.75 -13.22 -28.05
CA MET A 114 5.31 -13.47 -28.18
C MET A 114 4.60 -13.40 -26.83
N MET A 115 5.20 -13.92 -25.77
CA MET A 115 4.65 -13.83 -24.41
C MET A 115 4.77 -12.42 -23.83
N VAL A 116 5.84 -11.70 -24.16
CA VAL A 116 5.97 -10.25 -23.94
C VAL A 116 4.79 -9.57 -24.59
N TRP A 117 4.63 -9.72 -25.91
CA TRP A 117 3.56 -9.09 -26.67
C TRP A 117 2.16 -9.43 -26.13
N ALA A 118 1.90 -10.70 -25.82
CA ALA A 118 0.63 -11.13 -25.22
C ALA A 118 0.40 -10.56 -23.82
N ALA A 119 1.45 -10.36 -23.02
CA ALA A 119 1.35 -9.69 -21.72
C ALA A 119 1.10 -8.18 -21.87
N LEU A 120 1.74 -7.53 -22.85
CA LEU A 120 1.52 -6.11 -23.17
C LEU A 120 0.07 -5.85 -23.59
N ASP A 121 -0.45 -6.70 -24.48
CA ASP A 121 -1.80 -6.56 -25.04
C ASP A 121 -2.87 -6.99 -24.03
N GLY A 122 -2.66 -8.14 -23.35
CA GLY A 122 -3.57 -8.65 -22.34
C GLY A 122 -3.76 -7.69 -21.17
N GLU A 123 -2.69 -7.03 -20.74
CA GLU A 123 -2.79 -5.97 -19.73
C GLU A 123 -3.62 -4.77 -20.22
N GLY A 124 -3.38 -4.30 -21.45
CA GLY A 124 -4.18 -3.24 -22.05
C GLY A 124 -5.65 -3.61 -22.09
N MET A 125 -5.98 -4.84 -22.50
CA MET A 125 -7.35 -5.35 -22.54
C MET A 125 -8.00 -5.42 -21.17
N VAL A 126 -7.29 -5.87 -20.14
CA VAL A 126 -7.80 -5.92 -18.76
C VAL A 126 -8.07 -4.51 -18.25
N LEU A 127 -7.13 -3.59 -18.44
CA LEU A 127 -7.30 -2.19 -18.01
C LEU A 127 -8.48 -1.52 -18.72
N ASP A 128 -8.58 -1.70 -20.03
CA ASP A 128 -9.71 -1.22 -20.83
C ASP A 128 -11.03 -1.80 -20.34
N HIS A 129 -11.04 -3.11 -20.04
CA HIS A 129 -12.23 -3.77 -19.53
C HIS A 129 -12.64 -3.20 -18.16
N VAL A 130 -11.71 -3.10 -17.22
CA VAL A 130 -11.99 -2.56 -15.88
C VAL A 130 -12.41 -1.09 -15.98
N ALA A 131 -11.79 -0.28 -16.85
CA ALA A 131 -12.19 1.11 -17.07
C ALA A 131 -13.56 1.23 -17.75
N ARG A 132 -13.91 0.33 -18.67
CA ARG A 132 -15.23 0.30 -19.33
C ARG A 132 -16.36 0.01 -18.34
N TYR A 133 -16.11 -0.90 -17.39
CA TYR A 133 -17.09 -1.31 -16.38
C TYR A 133 -16.94 -0.57 -15.03
N SER A 134 -16.03 0.40 -14.93
CA SER A 134 -15.91 1.21 -13.71
C SER A 134 -17.13 2.10 -13.52
N SER A 135 -17.51 2.30 -12.25
CA SER A 135 -18.67 3.12 -11.91
C SER A 135 -18.38 4.61 -12.13
N PRO A 136 -19.41 5.42 -12.40
CA PRO A 136 -19.26 6.88 -12.51
C PRO A 136 -18.64 7.49 -11.23
N GLN A 137 -18.93 6.92 -10.06
CA GLN A 137 -18.37 7.31 -8.77
C GLN A 137 -16.87 7.01 -8.69
N ALA A 138 -16.43 5.82 -9.11
CA ALA A 138 -15.02 5.45 -9.13
C ALA A 138 -14.21 6.36 -10.06
N ARG A 139 -14.80 6.71 -11.22
CA ARG A 139 -14.20 7.63 -12.19
C ARG A 139 -14.10 9.06 -11.62
N ALA A 140 -15.17 9.58 -11.03
CA ALA A 140 -15.17 10.89 -10.38
C ALA A 140 -14.13 10.97 -9.26
N ALA A 141 -14.04 9.93 -8.42
CA ALA A 141 -13.06 9.85 -7.35
C ALA A 141 -11.62 9.75 -7.88
N SER A 142 -11.39 9.05 -9.00
CA SER A 142 -10.07 8.98 -9.65
C SER A 142 -9.63 10.33 -10.19
N VAL A 143 -10.56 11.08 -10.80
CA VAL A 143 -10.30 12.47 -11.24
C VAL A 143 -9.98 13.35 -10.04
N ALA A 144 -10.79 13.28 -8.98
CA ALA A 144 -10.55 14.02 -7.75
C ALA A 144 -9.20 13.67 -7.12
N ALA A 145 -8.83 12.39 -7.06
CA ALA A 145 -7.56 11.91 -6.50
C ALA A 145 -6.33 12.42 -7.29
N LEU A 146 -6.40 12.39 -8.63
CA LEU A 146 -5.33 12.92 -9.48
C LEU A 146 -5.19 14.45 -9.34
N GLN A 147 -6.30 15.17 -9.23
CA GLN A 147 -6.29 16.62 -9.01
C GLN A 147 -5.84 17.00 -7.60
N LEU A 148 -6.20 16.19 -6.60
CA LEU A 148 -5.76 16.27 -5.22
C LEU A 148 -4.25 16.21 -5.10
N GLY A 149 -3.64 15.28 -5.86
CA GLY A 149 -2.21 15.28 -6.09
C GLY A 149 -1.75 16.63 -6.62
N HIS A 150 -2.15 16.97 -7.84
CA HIS A 150 -1.77 18.23 -8.52
C HIS A 150 -1.87 19.50 -7.65
N SER A 151 -2.90 19.61 -6.81
CA SER A 151 -3.14 20.76 -5.92
C SER A 151 -2.23 20.80 -4.68
N ARG A 152 -1.77 19.64 -4.18
CA ARG A 152 -0.80 19.55 -3.08
C ARG A 152 0.61 19.94 -3.53
N ALA A 153 1.01 19.59 -4.75
CA ALA A 153 2.26 20.06 -5.34
C ALA A 153 2.26 21.58 -5.64
N ALA A 154 1.10 22.15 -5.97
CA ALA A 154 0.96 23.57 -6.29
C ALA A 154 0.79 24.49 -5.05
N HIS A 155 0.72 23.95 -3.82
CA HIS A 155 0.39 24.69 -2.58
C HIS A 155 -0.94 25.48 -2.62
N THR A 156 -1.86 25.14 -3.54
CA THR A 156 -3.06 25.95 -3.80
C THR A 156 -4.31 25.49 -3.05
N VAL A 157 -4.28 24.35 -2.37
CA VAL A 157 -5.43 23.82 -1.61
C VAL A 157 -5.03 23.48 -0.18
N ASP A 158 -5.87 23.88 0.77
CA ASP A 158 -5.71 23.70 2.21
C ASP A 158 -5.53 22.21 2.58
N PRO A 159 -4.37 21.81 3.13
CA PRO A 159 -4.12 20.44 3.58
C PRO A 159 -5.13 19.92 4.61
N GLN A 160 -5.78 20.82 5.36
CA GLN A 160 -6.78 20.47 6.37
C GLN A 160 -8.07 19.93 5.77
N ALA A 161 -8.35 20.18 4.49
CA ALA A 161 -9.55 19.65 3.81
C ALA A 161 -9.53 18.11 3.60
N PHE A 162 -8.42 17.45 3.96
CA PHE A 162 -8.20 16.01 3.78
C PHE A 162 -7.65 15.30 5.02
N GLU A 163 -7.58 15.98 6.18
CA GLU A 163 -7.35 15.35 7.47
C GLU A 163 -8.57 14.49 7.82
N GLY A 164 -8.41 13.16 7.83
CA GLY A 164 -9.50 12.19 8.04
C GLY A 164 -9.53 11.03 7.03
N LEU A 165 -8.88 11.15 5.87
CA LEU A 165 -8.61 10.03 4.95
C LEU A 165 -7.24 9.37 5.19
N GLY A 166 -6.34 10.07 5.89
CA GLY A 166 -5.11 9.51 6.43
C GLY A 166 -5.18 9.55 7.95
N ASP A 167 -4.91 8.42 8.60
CA ASP A 167 -4.85 8.36 10.06
C ASP A 167 -3.70 9.22 10.58
N THR A 168 -4.01 9.99 11.62
CA THR A 168 -3.14 10.97 12.27
C THR A 168 -2.01 10.26 13.02
N GLY A 169 -0.81 10.23 12.44
CA GLY A 169 0.41 9.85 13.18
C GLY A 169 1.61 9.42 12.35
N GLN A 170 1.42 8.85 11.16
CA GLN A 170 2.52 8.29 10.34
C GLN A 170 2.78 9.01 9.00
N VAL A 171 2.13 10.16 8.77
CA VAL A 171 1.89 10.76 7.43
C VAL A 171 3.10 11.52 6.80
N GLN A 172 4.34 11.25 7.20
CA GLN A 172 5.49 11.88 6.53
C GLN A 172 6.22 10.99 5.52
N SER A 173 6.02 9.67 5.55
CA SER A 173 6.72 8.79 4.61
C SER A 173 6.09 8.83 3.22
N LEU A 174 6.92 8.91 2.18
CA LEU A 174 6.53 8.81 0.77
C LEU A 174 5.67 7.56 0.47
N PRO A 175 6.02 6.37 0.99
CA PRO A 175 5.23 5.16 0.84
C PRO A 175 3.82 5.24 1.41
N SER A 176 3.63 5.86 2.57
CA SER A 176 2.30 6.03 3.18
C SER A 176 1.38 6.92 2.33
N LYS A 177 1.94 7.91 1.61
CA LYS A 177 1.19 8.79 0.70
C LYS A 177 0.73 8.04 -0.56
N ALA A 178 1.62 7.27 -1.19
CA ALA A 178 1.27 6.43 -2.34
C ALA A 178 0.24 5.34 -1.94
N PHE A 179 0.43 4.73 -0.77
CA PHE A 179 -0.52 3.77 -0.20
C PHE A 179 -1.90 4.39 0.06
N ALA A 180 -1.96 5.59 0.65
CA ALA A 180 -3.22 6.29 0.90
C ALA A 180 -3.94 6.65 -0.40
N ALA A 181 -3.21 7.07 -1.45
CA ALA A 181 -3.79 7.33 -2.77
C ALA A 181 -4.37 6.04 -3.41
N ILE A 182 -3.63 4.94 -3.34
CA ILE A 182 -4.05 3.61 -3.81
C ILE A 182 -5.28 3.10 -3.04
N THR A 183 -5.28 3.24 -1.72
CA THR A 183 -6.38 2.80 -0.85
C THR A 183 -7.61 3.67 -1.05
N ALA A 184 -7.46 4.99 -1.14
CA ALA A 184 -8.56 5.90 -1.48
C ALA A 184 -9.18 5.56 -2.84
N PHE A 185 -8.37 5.20 -3.84
CA PHE A 185 -8.84 4.70 -5.14
C PHE A 185 -9.61 3.37 -5.02
N LEU A 186 -9.06 2.38 -4.32
CA LEU A 186 -9.71 1.08 -4.11
C LEU A 186 -11.01 1.18 -3.28
N CYS A 187 -11.08 2.15 -2.38
CA CYS A 187 -12.22 2.40 -1.48
C CYS A 187 -13.24 3.39 -2.06
N ALA A 188 -12.95 4.02 -3.21
CA ALA A 188 -13.76 5.10 -3.77
C ALA A 188 -15.21 4.71 -4.15
N PRO A 189 -15.56 3.45 -4.49
CA PRO A 189 -16.94 3.08 -4.74
C PRO A 189 -17.42 1.97 -3.80
N PHE A 190 -17.51 2.26 -2.50
CA PHE A 190 -18.39 1.55 -1.55
C PHE A 190 -19.20 2.49 -0.65
N ARG A 191 -19.14 3.81 -0.87
CA ARG A 191 -20.17 4.70 -0.35
C ARG A 191 -21.37 4.59 -1.28
N GLU A 192 -22.24 3.62 -0.98
CA GLU A 192 -23.62 3.66 -1.44
C GLU A 192 -24.17 5.08 -1.19
N GLU A 193 -24.84 5.65 -2.19
CA GLU A 193 -25.84 6.68 -1.93
C GLU A 193 -26.88 6.07 -0.98
N GLY A 194 -26.68 6.25 0.31
CA GLY A 194 -27.46 5.59 1.36
C GLY A 194 -26.66 5.00 2.53
N GLY A 195 -25.33 4.91 2.41
CA GLY A 195 -24.45 4.57 3.52
C GLY A 195 -24.56 5.65 4.60
N ARG A 196 -25.32 5.37 5.66
CA ARG A 196 -25.61 6.30 6.77
C ARG A 196 -24.33 7.05 7.18
N PRO A 197 -24.36 8.39 7.30
CA PRO A 197 -23.29 9.11 7.98
C PRO A 197 -23.10 8.45 9.36
N ASP A 198 -21.85 8.29 9.80
CA ASP A 198 -21.43 7.63 11.06
C ASP A 198 -22.61 7.51 12.03
N GLY A 199 -23.10 6.30 12.28
CA GLY A 199 -24.27 6.11 13.14
C GLY A 199 -24.07 6.87 14.46
N LEU A 200 -25.14 7.41 15.04
CA LEU A 200 -25.09 8.24 16.26
C LEU A 200 -24.13 7.70 17.33
N ASP A 201 -24.03 6.38 17.46
CA ASP A 201 -23.13 5.69 18.40
C ASP A 201 -21.64 5.89 18.07
N GLU A 202 -21.28 5.82 16.79
CA GLU A 202 -19.90 6.04 16.32
C GLU A 202 -19.51 7.52 16.45
N ALA A 203 -20.40 8.44 16.05
CA ALA A 203 -20.19 9.87 16.23
C ALA A 203 -20.05 10.25 17.71
N TYR A 204 -20.86 9.65 18.59
CA TYR A 204 -20.75 9.84 20.04
C TYR A 204 -19.43 9.29 20.59
N SER A 205 -19.02 8.09 20.15
CA SER A 205 -17.72 7.51 20.55
C SER A 205 -16.53 8.38 20.14
N ARG A 206 -16.58 9.02 18.96
CA ARG A 206 -15.54 9.92 18.46
C ARG A 206 -15.53 11.23 19.25
N PHE A 207 -16.70 11.76 19.58
CA PHE A 207 -16.83 12.93 20.45
C PHE A 207 -16.21 12.66 21.84
N VAL A 208 -16.55 11.54 22.49
CA VAL A 208 -15.98 11.18 23.80
C VAL A 208 -14.45 11.00 23.73
N ARG A 209 -13.95 10.33 22.68
CA ARG A 209 -12.48 10.20 22.46
C ARG A 209 -11.80 11.57 22.27
N SER A 210 -12.46 12.50 21.59
CA SER A 210 -11.92 13.85 21.39
C SER A 210 -11.85 14.67 22.68
N GLN A 211 -12.76 14.46 23.64
CA GLN A 211 -12.67 15.09 24.96
C GLN A 211 -11.40 14.64 25.71
N LEU A 212 -11.04 13.36 25.61
CA LEU A 212 -9.78 12.84 26.16
C LEU A 212 -8.56 13.45 25.46
N ALA A 213 -8.59 13.57 24.13
CA ALA A 213 -7.52 14.20 23.37
C ALA A 213 -7.33 15.68 23.76
N MET A 214 -8.41 16.42 24.03
CA MET A 214 -8.33 17.80 24.52
C MET A 214 -7.75 17.89 25.94
N GLN A 215 -8.05 16.93 26.82
CA GLN A 215 -7.44 16.87 28.15
C GLN A 215 -5.92 16.64 28.04
N GLN A 216 -5.48 15.76 27.14
CA GLN A 216 -4.05 15.54 26.88
C GLN A 216 -3.36 16.78 26.29
N ARG A 217 -4.03 17.48 25.37
CA ARG A 217 -3.53 18.77 24.85
C ARG A 217 -3.39 19.82 25.95
N PHE A 218 -4.34 19.85 26.90
CA PHE A 218 -4.26 20.73 28.06
C PHE A 218 -3.09 20.38 28.99
N GLU A 219 -2.80 19.10 29.19
CA GLU A 219 -1.63 18.67 29.98
C GLU A 219 -0.31 19.13 29.33
N ALA A 220 -0.20 19.00 28.00
CA ALA A 220 0.95 19.49 27.22
C ALA A 220 1.09 21.01 27.30
N TYR A 221 -0.05 21.73 27.27
CA TYR A 221 -0.11 23.17 27.45
C TYR A 221 0.32 23.62 28.86
N ARG A 222 -0.07 22.87 29.91
CA ARG A 222 0.29 23.17 31.30
C ARG A 222 1.75 22.89 31.62
N ASN A 223 2.39 21.98 30.89
CA ASN A 223 3.77 21.58 31.12
C ASN A 223 4.70 21.95 29.94
N PRO A 224 4.98 23.24 29.72
CA PRO A 224 5.89 23.68 28.66
C PRO A 224 7.33 23.18 28.87
N GLN A 225 7.71 22.81 30.11
CA GLN A 225 9.01 22.19 30.40
C GLN A 225 9.12 20.78 29.80
N ALA A 226 8.04 20.00 29.77
CA ALA A 226 8.03 18.70 29.10
C ALA A 226 8.24 18.83 27.58
N LEU A 227 7.63 19.85 26.95
CA LEU A 227 7.87 20.15 25.54
C LEU A 227 9.32 20.56 25.27
N ARG A 228 9.93 21.35 26.17
CA ARG A 228 11.37 21.68 26.09
C ARG A 228 12.27 20.48 26.29
N GLN A 229 11.95 19.57 27.20
CA GLN A 229 12.70 18.33 27.40
C GLN A 229 12.59 17.40 26.19
N ALA A 230 11.40 17.28 25.59
CA ALA A 230 11.20 16.55 24.34
C ALA A 230 12.02 17.15 23.18
N ALA A 231 12.04 18.50 23.06
CA ALA A 231 12.88 19.20 22.09
C ALA A 231 14.38 18.94 22.29
N LEU A 232 14.84 18.88 23.55
CA LEU A 232 16.24 18.55 23.88
C LEU A 232 16.60 17.10 23.53
N HIS A 233 15.66 16.16 23.69
CA HIS A 233 15.88 14.76 23.31
C HIS A 233 15.87 14.53 21.79
N GLN A 234 15.18 15.38 21.02
CA GLN A 234 15.12 15.29 19.56
C GLN A 234 16.31 15.94 18.83
N GLY A 235 17.16 16.70 19.51
CA GLY A 235 18.19 17.53 18.86
C GLY A 235 19.64 17.13 19.09
N LYS A 236 20.35 16.79 17.99
CA LYS A 236 21.80 16.99 17.85
C LYS A 236 22.03 18.47 17.52
N ALA A 237 22.34 19.30 18.52
CA ALA A 237 22.67 20.71 18.29
C ALA A 237 23.96 20.81 17.43
N GLY A 238 23.79 21.00 16.13
CA GLY A 238 24.85 21.46 15.23
C GLY A 238 25.16 22.95 15.45
N ARG A 239 25.91 23.58 14.54
CA ARG A 239 26.41 24.96 14.60
C ARG A 239 25.37 26.09 14.86
N GLU A 240 24.07 25.79 14.85
CA GLU A 240 23.04 26.74 15.31
C GLU A 240 23.04 26.85 16.84
N GLY A 241 23.00 28.08 17.37
CA GLY A 241 22.94 28.32 18.81
C GLY A 241 21.79 27.54 19.46
N ARG A 242 22.10 26.86 20.58
CA ARG A 242 21.17 26.01 21.34
C ARG A 242 19.83 26.68 21.64
N GLU A 243 19.84 27.98 21.87
CA GLU A 243 18.65 28.77 22.20
C GLU A 243 17.72 28.97 20.98
N THR A 244 18.28 29.23 19.79
CA THR A 244 17.53 29.36 18.54
C THR A 244 16.88 28.04 18.13
N TYR A 245 17.60 26.93 18.30
CA TYR A 245 17.08 25.58 18.06
C TYR A 245 15.90 25.26 18.99
N LEU A 246 16.03 25.58 20.28
CA LEU A 246 14.98 25.35 21.27
C LEU A 246 13.73 26.17 20.98
N LEU A 247 13.87 27.46 20.64
CA LEU A 247 12.73 28.30 20.31
C LEU A 247 11.98 27.81 19.07
N ARG A 248 12.71 27.45 17.99
CA ARG A 248 12.09 26.92 16.76
C ARG A 248 11.38 25.59 17.02
N THR A 249 12.00 24.70 17.80
CA THR A 249 11.43 23.39 18.12
C THR A 249 10.25 23.51 19.08
N GLU A 250 10.30 24.42 20.06
CA GLU A 250 9.18 24.72 20.96
C GLU A 250 7.98 25.29 20.19
N VAL A 251 8.21 26.20 19.23
CA VAL A 251 7.16 26.70 18.32
C VAL A 251 6.57 25.58 17.46
N ALA A 252 7.41 24.71 16.90
CA ALA A 252 6.96 23.57 16.10
C ALA A 252 6.14 22.57 16.94
N LEU A 253 6.57 22.28 18.17
CA LEU A 253 5.86 21.40 19.09
C LEU A 253 4.53 22.01 19.57
N ARG A 254 4.48 23.33 19.79
CA ARG A 254 3.24 24.04 20.11
C ARG A 254 2.26 24.06 18.95
N ARG A 255 2.75 24.24 17.73
CA ARG A 255 1.96 24.12 16.49
C ARG A 255 1.44 22.70 16.33
N GLN A 256 2.29 21.69 16.53
CA GLN A 256 1.92 20.27 16.46
C GLN A 256 0.89 19.88 17.54
N ALA A 257 0.99 20.46 18.74
CA ALA A 257 0.03 20.28 19.80
C ALA A 257 -1.26 21.11 19.63
N GLY A 258 -1.35 21.96 18.59
CA GLY A 258 -2.53 22.78 18.31
C GLY A 258 -2.78 23.91 19.31
N ILE A 259 -1.73 24.40 19.98
CA ILE A 259 -1.81 25.42 21.05
C ILE A 259 -1.15 26.75 20.64
N GLU A 260 -0.95 26.97 19.34
CA GLU A 260 -0.40 28.22 18.80
C GLU A 260 -1.38 29.38 19.04
N GLY A 261 -0.86 30.50 19.59
CA GLY A 261 -1.67 31.68 19.91
C GLY A 261 -2.58 31.55 21.13
N VAL A 262 -2.50 30.47 21.91
CA VAL A 262 -3.25 30.32 23.17
C VAL A 262 -2.48 31.03 24.30
N PRO A 263 -3.07 32.00 25.03
CA PRO A 263 -2.45 32.67 26.18
C PRO A 263 -2.00 31.65 27.22
N PRO A 264 -0.94 31.88 28.01
CA PRO A 264 -0.53 30.98 29.09
C PRO A 264 -1.49 31.04 30.29
N ASN A 265 -1.46 29.99 31.14
CA ASN A 265 -2.20 29.89 32.42
C ASN A 265 -3.73 29.83 32.37
N LEU A 266 -4.33 29.44 31.26
CA LEU A 266 -5.77 29.13 31.18
C LEU A 266 -6.08 27.88 32.01
N ARG A 267 -7.25 27.88 32.65
CA ARG A 267 -7.82 26.68 33.27
C ARG A 267 -8.40 25.77 32.18
N LEU A 268 -8.60 24.48 32.47
CA LEU A 268 -9.04 23.49 31.48
C LEU A 268 -10.31 23.92 30.71
N GLY A 269 -11.30 24.49 31.42
CA GLY A 269 -12.52 25.00 30.78
C GLY A 269 -12.28 26.23 29.89
N GLU A 270 -11.40 27.14 30.31
CA GLU A 270 -11.04 28.34 29.55
C GLU A 270 -10.18 27.99 28.32
N PHE A 271 -9.28 27.02 28.46
CA PHE A 271 -8.49 26.46 27.37
C PHE A 271 -9.40 25.80 26.35
N ALA A 272 -10.31 24.93 26.79
CA ALA A 272 -11.25 24.27 25.91
C ALA A 272 -12.16 25.27 25.20
N ALA A 273 -12.60 26.34 25.88
CA ALA A 273 -13.44 27.38 25.29
C ALA A 273 -12.69 28.37 24.37
N HIS A 274 -11.36 28.34 24.34
CA HIS A 274 -10.56 29.29 23.56
C HIS A 274 -10.85 29.14 22.05
N PRO A 275 -11.03 30.25 21.29
CA PRO A 275 -11.40 30.18 19.86
C PRO A 275 -10.49 29.29 19.01
N ASN A 276 -9.17 29.39 19.15
CA ASN A 276 -8.23 28.55 18.39
C ASN A 276 -8.34 27.07 18.78
N VAL A 277 -8.60 26.77 20.05
CA VAL A 277 -8.77 25.39 20.54
C VAL A 277 -10.08 24.83 20.01
N GLN A 278 -11.18 25.60 20.10
CA GLN A 278 -12.48 25.24 19.53
C GLN A 278 -12.43 25.04 18.02
N ALA A 279 -11.74 25.92 17.27
CA ALA A 279 -11.56 25.77 15.83
C ALA A 279 -10.81 24.47 15.51
N SER A 280 -9.69 24.20 16.19
CA SER A 280 -8.93 22.96 15.99
C SER A 280 -9.69 21.70 16.42
N TRP A 281 -10.54 21.79 17.46
CA TRP A 281 -11.33 20.69 17.97
C TRP A 281 -12.53 20.40 17.07
N ARG A 282 -13.16 21.43 16.51
CA ARG A 282 -14.19 21.28 15.47
C ARG A 282 -13.60 20.69 14.20
N ALA A 283 -12.44 21.15 13.75
CA ALA A 283 -11.73 20.57 12.61
C ALA A 283 -11.44 19.08 12.82
N LEU A 284 -10.96 18.68 14.00
CA LEU A 284 -10.73 17.27 14.38
C LEU A 284 -12.00 16.40 14.25
N LEU A 285 -13.18 16.97 14.46
CA LEU A 285 -14.46 16.27 14.42
C LEU A 285 -15.23 16.46 13.11
N ASP A 286 -14.68 17.24 12.17
CA ASP A 286 -15.34 17.72 10.94
C ASP A 286 -16.67 18.46 11.24
N TYR A 287 -16.64 19.35 12.22
CA TYR A 287 -17.78 20.18 12.62
C TYR A 287 -17.65 21.58 12.01
N PRO A 288 -18.71 22.17 11.44
CA PRO A 288 -18.67 23.53 10.92
C PRO A 288 -18.50 24.54 12.05
N ASP A 289 -17.94 25.72 11.75
CA ASP A 289 -17.74 26.79 12.73
C ASP A 289 -19.04 27.30 13.36
N THR A 290 -20.17 27.09 12.68
CA THR A 290 -21.53 27.38 13.18
C THR A 290 -21.98 26.42 14.28
N THR A 291 -21.26 25.32 14.52
CA THR A 291 -21.60 24.36 15.58
C THR A 291 -21.41 25.00 16.96
N PRO A 292 -22.35 24.77 17.90
CA PRO A 292 -22.17 25.19 19.29
C PRO A 292 -20.79 24.77 19.82
N ALA A 293 -20.25 25.56 20.75
CA ALA A 293 -18.96 25.25 21.35
C ALA A 293 -18.94 23.81 21.92
N LEU A 294 -17.88 23.08 21.61
CA LEU A 294 -17.65 21.72 22.08
C LEU A 294 -17.31 21.76 23.57
N SER A 295 -18.02 20.95 24.36
CA SER A 295 -17.85 20.93 25.81
C SER A 295 -17.01 19.74 26.25
N LEU A 296 -16.18 19.94 27.27
CA LEU A 296 -15.53 18.87 28.04
C LEU A 296 -16.45 18.27 29.09
N GLU A 297 -17.59 18.89 29.36
CA GLU A 297 -18.57 18.34 30.28
C GLU A 297 -19.08 17.00 29.73
N PRO A 298 -19.12 15.94 30.56
CA PRO A 298 -19.72 14.68 30.18
C PRO A 298 -21.18 14.92 29.82
N ILE A 299 -21.53 14.68 28.55
CA ILE A 299 -22.91 14.73 28.08
C ILE A 299 -23.33 13.33 27.64
N GLY A 300 -24.57 12.97 27.95
CA GLY A 300 -25.15 11.71 27.50
C GLY A 300 -25.37 11.69 25.99
N ARG A 301 -25.50 10.47 25.46
CA ARG A 301 -25.71 10.19 24.03
C ARG A 301 -26.87 11.00 23.43
N ASP A 302 -28.00 11.08 24.11
CA ASP A 302 -29.19 11.77 23.58
C ASP A 302 -29.01 13.29 23.58
N THR A 303 -28.32 13.83 24.59
CA THR A 303 -27.93 15.25 24.64
C THR A 303 -26.93 15.58 23.52
N PHE A 304 -25.95 14.71 23.27
CA PHE A 304 -25.04 14.83 22.14
C PHE A 304 -25.80 14.79 20.80
N ALA A 305 -26.77 13.87 20.69
CA ALA A 305 -27.58 13.71 19.49
C ALA A 305 -28.29 15.02 19.11
N VAL A 306 -28.93 15.67 20.09
CA VAL A 306 -29.69 16.90 19.89
C VAL A 306 -28.77 18.11 19.69
N ARG A 307 -27.68 18.19 20.46
CA ARG A 307 -26.85 19.41 20.52
C ARG A 307 -25.82 19.51 19.40
N TYR A 308 -25.30 18.38 18.93
CA TYR A 308 -24.16 18.35 18.00
C TYR A 308 -24.45 17.50 16.76
N PHE A 309 -25.00 16.29 16.94
CA PHE A 309 -25.13 15.35 15.83
C PHE A 309 -26.24 15.71 14.83
N ARG A 310 -27.48 15.92 15.30
CA ARG A 310 -28.62 16.23 14.42
C ARG A 310 -28.45 17.56 13.68
N PRO A 311 -28.03 18.67 14.34
CA PRO A 311 -27.78 19.92 13.61
C PRO A 311 -26.70 19.78 12.55
N LEU A 312 -25.65 19.00 12.82
CA LEU A 312 -24.60 18.69 11.84
C LEU A 312 -25.11 17.83 10.70
N ASP A 313 -25.87 16.78 11.00
CA ASP A 313 -26.45 15.87 10.01
C ASP A 313 -27.47 16.60 9.13
N ASP A 314 -28.31 17.44 9.73
CA ASP A 314 -29.27 18.31 9.02
C ASP A 314 -28.54 19.35 8.17
N ALA A 315 -27.48 19.99 8.69
CA ALA A 315 -26.65 20.90 7.92
C ALA A 315 -25.93 20.17 6.76
N ARG A 316 -25.43 18.94 6.97
CA ARG A 316 -24.82 18.12 5.92
C ARG A 316 -25.82 17.67 4.85
N ARG A 317 -27.08 17.45 5.22
CA ARG A 317 -28.18 17.15 4.29
C ARG A 317 -28.67 18.38 3.53
N GLN A 318 -28.53 19.57 4.11
CA GLN A 318 -28.93 20.85 3.52
C GLN A 318 -27.81 21.54 2.74
N LEU A 319 -26.55 21.18 3.00
CA LEU A 319 -25.44 21.58 2.16
C LEU A 319 -25.66 20.97 0.76
N PRO A 320 -25.73 21.79 -0.32
CA PRO A 320 -25.61 21.23 -1.66
C PRO A 320 -24.31 20.42 -1.68
N ALA A 321 -24.36 19.19 -2.19
CA ALA A 321 -23.20 18.29 -2.24
C ALA A 321 -21.97 19.11 -2.63
N ARG A 322 -21.00 19.24 -1.71
CA ARG A 322 -19.86 20.17 -1.85
C ARG A 322 -19.30 20.02 -3.25
N ASP A 323 -19.52 21.05 -4.08
CA ASP A 323 -19.29 20.99 -5.50
C ASP A 323 -17.79 21.06 -5.77
N TYR A 324 -17.16 19.89 -5.83
CA TYR A 324 -15.83 19.75 -6.42
C TYR A 324 -15.88 19.89 -7.95
N GLY A 325 -17.02 20.28 -8.55
CA GLY A 325 -17.24 20.30 -9.99
C GLY A 325 -17.36 18.89 -10.61
N HIS A 326 -17.50 17.85 -9.78
CA HIS A 326 -17.40 16.44 -10.18
C HIS A 326 -18.65 15.64 -9.79
N VAL A 327 -19.80 16.02 -10.36
CA VAL A 327 -21.02 15.22 -10.23
C VAL A 327 -20.76 13.84 -10.87
N PRO A 328 -20.90 12.71 -10.14
CA PRO A 328 -20.64 11.38 -10.70
C PRO A 328 -21.40 11.11 -12.01
N ALA A 329 -22.61 11.67 -12.15
CA ALA A 329 -23.39 11.59 -13.37
C ALA A 329 -22.66 12.12 -14.62
N ALA A 330 -21.79 13.13 -14.49
CA ALA A 330 -21.00 13.66 -15.61
C ALA A 330 -19.92 12.68 -16.11
N TYR A 331 -19.60 11.65 -15.32
CA TYR A 331 -18.61 10.60 -15.62
C TYR A 331 -19.24 9.26 -16.00
N ALA A 332 -20.56 9.20 -16.12
CA ALA A 332 -21.27 8.02 -16.57
C ALA A 332 -20.95 7.69 -18.04
N ASN A 333 -21.22 6.45 -18.45
CA ASN A 333 -20.98 6.03 -19.83
C ASN A 333 -21.75 6.91 -20.82
N GLY A 334 -21.04 7.55 -21.74
CA GLY A 334 -21.61 8.48 -22.73
C GLY A 334 -21.92 9.89 -22.21
N ALA A 335 -21.59 10.21 -20.95
CA ALA A 335 -21.73 11.56 -20.40
C ALA A 335 -20.59 12.49 -20.86
N GLU A 336 -20.76 13.79 -20.62
CA GLU A 336 -19.85 14.87 -21.06
C GLU A 336 -18.37 14.61 -20.70
N ARG A 337 -18.12 14.02 -19.51
CA ARG A 337 -16.76 13.77 -19.00
C ARG A 337 -16.40 12.28 -18.90
N ASP A 338 -17.11 11.40 -19.62
CA ASP A 338 -16.84 9.95 -19.61
C ASP A 338 -15.36 9.63 -19.96
N ALA A 339 -14.85 10.23 -21.04
CA ALA A 339 -13.46 10.00 -21.48
C ALA A 339 -12.44 10.43 -20.43
N GLN A 340 -12.63 11.60 -19.81
CA GLN A 340 -11.77 12.10 -18.74
C GLN A 340 -11.82 11.19 -17.51
N GLY A 341 -13.02 10.76 -17.11
CA GLY A 341 -13.21 9.85 -15.97
C GLY A 341 -12.56 8.48 -16.18
N ARG A 342 -12.71 7.91 -17.36
CA ARG A 342 -12.07 6.64 -17.73
C ARG A 342 -10.56 6.76 -17.76
N GLN A 343 -10.03 7.83 -18.35
CA GLN A 343 -8.58 8.06 -18.41
C GLN A 343 -8.00 8.18 -16.99
N ALA A 344 -8.62 8.99 -16.13
CA ALA A 344 -8.21 9.15 -14.75
C ALA A 344 -8.25 7.82 -13.97
N PHE A 345 -9.33 7.06 -14.13
CA PHE A 345 -9.48 5.74 -13.54
C PHE A 345 -8.39 4.76 -14.03
N THR A 346 -8.13 4.73 -15.34
CA THR A 346 -7.09 3.89 -15.93
C THR A 346 -5.72 4.23 -15.37
N LEU A 347 -5.36 5.52 -15.26
CA LEU A 347 -4.06 5.94 -14.73
C LEU A 347 -3.86 5.50 -13.28
N MET A 348 -4.91 5.61 -12.44
CA MET A 348 -4.85 5.12 -11.06
C MET A 348 -4.80 3.59 -10.99
N ALA A 349 -5.63 2.90 -11.78
CA ALA A 349 -5.64 1.44 -11.84
C ALA A 349 -4.28 0.88 -12.30
N VAL A 350 -3.65 1.49 -13.31
CA VAL A 350 -2.32 1.12 -13.83
C VAL A 350 -1.28 1.14 -12.73
N SER A 351 -1.29 2.16 -11.88
CA SER A 351 -0.32 2.32 -10.80
C SER A 351 -0.49 1.26 -9.72
N VAL A 352 -1.73 0.99 -9.32
CA VAL A 352 -2.08 -0.01 -8.30
C VAL A 352 -1.76 -1.43 -8.77
N LEU A 353 -2.23 -1.77 -9.98
CA LEU A 353 -1.92 -3.04 -10.62
C LEU A 353 -0.42 -3.17 -10.86
N GLY A 354 0.22 -2.05 -11.21
CA GLY A 354 1.63 -2.03 -11.52
C GLY A 354 2.50 -2.37 -10.33
N LEU A 355 2.23 -1.75 -9.18
CA LEU A 355 2.91 -2.06 -7.93
C LEU A 355 2.59 -3.48 -7.46
N SER A 356 1.35 -3.93 -7.59
CA SER A 356 0.94 -5.29 -7.19
C SER A 356 1.63 -6.38 -8.01
N LEU A 357 1.67 -6.20 -9.34
CA LEU A 357 2.37 -7.11 -10.24
C LEU A 357 3.89 -7.06 -10.04
N SER A 358 4.43 -5.89 -9.71
CA SER A 358 5.84 -5.74 -9.38
C SER A 358 6.22 -6.53 -8.13
N ILE A 359 5.45 -6.42 -7.04
CA ILE A 359 5.68 -7.21 -5.81
C ILE A 359 5.55 -8.71 -6.09
N LEU A 360 4.58 -9.11 -6.90
CA LEU A 360 4.44 -10.51 -7.32
C LEU A 360 5.67 -10.98 -8.11
N GLY A 361 6.19 -10.15 -9.03
CA GLY A 361 7.43 -10.37 -9.76
C GLY A 361 8.64 -10.49 -8.83
N ILE A 362 8.74 -9.61 -7.83
CA ILE A 362 9.78 -9.66 -6.79
C ILE A 362 9.69 -10.99 -6.03
N PHE A 363 8.52 -11.40 -5.55
CA PHE A 363 8.36 -12.66 -4.82
C PHE A 363 8.75 -13.86 -5.68
N LEU A 364 8.27 -13.90 -6.93
CA LEU A 364 8.59 -14.95 -7.88
C LEU A 364 10.10 -15.06 -8.11
N HIS A 365 10.76 -13.94 -8.40
CA HIS A 365 12.18 -13.93 -8.72
C HIS A 365 13.07 -14.06 -7.50
N LEU A 366 12.61 -13.66 -6.31
CA LEU A 366 13.28 -13.93 -5.05
C LEU A 366 13.26 -15.43 -4.73
N CYS A 367 12.09 -16.07 -4.82
CA CYS A 367 11.97 -17.53 -4.69
C CYS A 367 12.84 -18.26 -5.72
N ARG A 368 12.83 -17.79 -6.97
CA ARG A 368 13.64 -18.36 -8.04
C ARG A 368 15.14 -18.19 -7.79
N ALA A 369 15.60 -17.00 -7.43
CA ALA A 369 17.01 -16.75 -7.11
C ALA A 369 17.46 -17.61 -5.93
N GLY A 370 16.64 -17.71 -4.88
CA GLY A 370 16.90 -18.58 -3.73
C GLY A 370 16.97 -20.05 -4.13
N LEU A 371 16.07 -20.52 -5.00
CA LEU A 371 16.11 -21.87 -5.53
C LEU A 371 17.38 -22.12 -6.37
N LEU A 372 17.71 -21.23 -7.31
CA LEU A 372 18.90 -21.34 -8.14
C LEU A 372 20.18 -21.34 -7.30
N LEU A 373 20.23 -20.53 -6.24
CA LEU A 373 21.33 -20.53 -5.29
C LEU A 373 21.41 -21.86 -4.53
N ALA A 374 20.29 -22.38 -4.03
CA ALA A 374 20.24 -23.69 -3.38
C ALA A 374 20.69 -24.83 -4.32
N GLN A 375 20.31 -24.78 -5.59
CA GLN A 375 20.78 -25.72 -6.62
C GLN A 375 22.29 -25.56 -6.88
N ALA A 376 22.79 -24.31 -6.93
CA ALA A 376 24.21 -24.02 -7.14
C ALA A 376 25.08 -24.60 -6.03
N VAL A 377 24.66 -24.42 -4.78
CA VAL A 377 25.40 -24.83 -3.58
C VAL A 377 25.29 -26.33 -3.33
N SER A 378 24.08 -26.90 -3.45
CA SER A 378 23.83 -28.31 -3.13
C SER A 378 24.24 -29.27 -4.25
N GLY A 379 24.29 -28.79 -5.50
CA GLY A 379 24.48 -29.62 -6.70
C GLY A 379 23.27 -30.49 -7.03
N TRP A 380 22.13 -30.30 -6.36
CA TRP A 380 20.88 -30.97 -6.68
C TRP A 380 19.99 -30.07 -7.53
N ARG A 381 19.38 -30.62 -8.58
CA ARG A 381 18.50 -29.89 -9.49
C ARG A 381 17.21 -30.66 -9.70
N PHE A 382 16.12 -29.95 -9.99
CA PHE A 382 14.88 -30.61 -10.37
C PHE A 382 15.04 -31.33 -11.71
N ARG A 383 14.67 -32.61 -11.71
CA ARG A 383 14.69 -33.45 -12.90
C ARG A 383 13.67 -32.96 -13.93
N HIS A 384 12.49 -32.56 -13.48
CA HIS A 384 11.40 -32.09 -14.32
C HIS A 384 11.13 -30.59 -14.12
N PRO A 385 11.06 -29.80 -15.21
CA PRO A 385 10.86 -28.36 -15.08
C PRO A 385 9.44 -28.00 -14.60
N GLY A 386 8.45 -28.86 -14.85
CA GLY A 386 7.10 -28.69 -14.28
C GLY A 386 7.09 -28.81 -12.75
N VAL A 387 7.93 -29.67 -12.18
CA VAL A 387 8.07 -29.80 -10.71
C VAL A 387 8.74 -28.55 -10.13
N GLU A 388 9.77 -28.03 -10.81
CA GLU A 388 10.42 -26.77 -10.44
C GLU A 388 9.42 -25.60 -10.44
N LEU A 389 8.60 -25.50 -11.50
CA LEU A 389 7.56 -24.49 -11.58
C LEU A 389 6.52 -24.64 -10.47
N ALA A 390 6.06 -25.87 -10.19
CA ALA A 390 5.09 -26.12 -9.12
C ALA A 390 5.66 -25.77 -7.74
N ALA A 391 6.94 -26.08 -7.49
CA ALA A 391 7.63 -25.71 -6.25
C ALA A 391 7.77 -24.19 -6.11
N LEU A 392 8.09 -23.48 -7.20
CA LEU A 392 8.15 -22.02 -7.21
C LEU A 392 6.76 -21.40 -6.97
N SER A 393 5.71 -21.87 -7.66
CA SER A 393 4.35 -21.41 -7.46
C SER A 393 3.88 -21.63 -6.03
N LEU A 394 4.20 -22.79 -5.43
CA LEU A 394 3.89 -23.07 -4.03
C LEU A 394 4.64 -22.12 -3.09
N ALA A 395 5.93 -21.87 -3.34
CA ALA A 395 6.71 -20.94 -2.52
C ALA A 395 6.16 -19.52 -2.58
N VAL A 396 5.81 -19.01 -3.76
CA VAL A 396 5.19 -17.70 -3.95
C VAL A 396 3.83 -17.64 -3.27
N PHE A 397 3.01 -18.68 -3.41
CA PHE A 397 1.73 -18.78 -2.72
C PHE A 397 1.90 -18.71 -1.19
N LEU A 398 2.86 -19.45 -0.63
CA LEU A 398 3.16 -19.40 0.80
C LEU A 398 3.62 -18.01 1.24
N LEU A 399 4.47 -17.32 0.46
CA LEU A 399 4.85 -15.94 0.73
C LEU A 399 3.63 -15.00 0.70
N CYS A 400 2.71 -15.17 -0.24
CA CYS A 400 1.47 -14.40 -0.27
C CYS A 400 0.64 -14.65 0.99
N GLN A 401 0.49 -15.91 1.42
CA GLN A 401 -0.23 -16.25 2.63
C GLN A 401 0.43 -15.66 3.89
N LEU A 402 1.76 -15.65 3.95
CA LEU A 402 2.51 -14.98 5.02
C LEU A 402 2.30 -13.47 4.98
N ALA A 403 2.33 -12.85 3.80
CA ALA A 403 2.12 -11.42 3.64
C ALA A 403 0.73 -10.99 4.14
N ARG A 404 -0.30 -11.86 3.98
CA ARG A 404 -1.65 -11.60 4.50
C ARG A 404 -1.73 -11.50 6.02
N SER A 405 -0.76 -12.06 6.73
CA SER A 405 -0.67 -11.97 8.19
C SER A 405 0.02 -10.69 8.68
N LEU A 406 0.58 -9.88 7.79
CA LEU A 406 1.27 -8.65 8.16
C LEU A 406 0.26 -7.61 8.67
N PRO A 407 0.58 -6.90 9.76
CA PRO A 407 -0.25 -5.81 10.24
C PRO A 407 -0.25 -4.68 9.20
N LEU A 408 -1.43 -4.12 8.98
CA LEU A 408 -1.66 -2.97 8.12
C LEU A 408 -2.72 -2.13 8.84
N GLU A 409 -2.36 -0.95 9.33
CA GLU A 409 -3.26 -0.08 10.10
C GLU A 409 -4.49 0.29 9.26
N GLU A 410 -4.28 0.46 7.96
CA GLU A 410 -5.30 0.79 6.98
C GLU A 410 -6.24 -0.38 6.65
N ALA A 411 -5.87 -1.62 7.01
CA ALA A 411 -6.80 -2.75 6.96
C ALA A 411 -7.91 -2.67 8.02
N ALA A 412 -7.83 -1.70 8.95
CA ALA A 412 -8.92 -1.37 9.85
C ALA A 412 -10.03 -0.54 9.17
N GLN A 413 -9.77 0.06 8.00
CA GLN A 413 -10.75 0.89 7.31
C GLN A 413 -11.98 0.08 6.85
N PRO A 414 -13.21 0.56 7.06
CA PRO A 414 -14.44 -0.16 6.71
C PRO A 414 -14.51 -0.52 5.21
N ALA A 415 -14.06 0.36 4.33
CA ALA A 415 -14.08 0.14 2.89
C ALA A 415 -13.10 -0.96 2.44
N TYR A 416 -11.90 -1.02 3.02
CA TYR A 416 -10.95 -2.11 2.78
C TYR A 416 -11.52 -3.47 3.24
N ARG A 417 -12.20 -3.49 4.40
CA ARG A 417 -12.86 -4.70 4.91
C ARG A 417 -14.03 -5.13 4.02
N ALA A 418 -14.83 -4.20 3.52
CA ALA A 418 -15.92 -4.49 2.59
C ALA A 418 -15.38 -5.09 1.27
N TRP A 419 -14.29 -4.53 0.73
CA TRP A 419 -13.62 -5.10 -0.44
C TRP A 419 -13.08 -6.51 -0.18
N LEU A 420 -12.45 -6.75 0.98
CA LEU A 420 -11.99 -8.09 1.36
C LEU A 420 -13.13 -9.11 1.48
N GLN A 421 -14.30 -8.67 1.94
CA GLN A 421 -15.49 -9.51 2.08
C GLN A 421 -16.11 -9.91 0.74
N ALA A 422 -15.75 -9.26 -0.37
CA ALA A 422 -16.24 -9.60 -1.71
C ALA A 422 -15.79 -10.99 -2.23
N GLN A 423 -14.97 -11.73 -1.46
CA GLN A 423 -14.49 -13.10 -1.66
C GLN A 423 -14.03 -13.47 -3.09
N GLY A 424 -12.73 -13.75 -3.25
CA GLY A 424 -12.17 -14.29 -4.48
C GLY A 424 -10.67 -14.56 -4.40
N PHE A 425 -10.16 -15.43 -5.28
CA PHE A 425 -8.72 -15.71 -5.38
C PHE A 425 -7.92 -14.43 -5.71
N ALA A 426 -8.43 -13.62 -6.64
CA ALA A 426 -7.82 -12.34 -7.01
C ALA A 426 -7.78 -11.37 -5.82
N THR A 427 -8.89 -11.23 -5.07
CA THR A 427 -8.96 -10.39 -3.87
C THR A 427 -7.93 -10.81 -2.82
N GLY A 428 -7.77 -12.12 -2.58
CA GLY A 428 -6.77 -12.63 -1.65
C GLY A 428 -5.32 -12.39 -2.10
N LEU A 429 -5.06 -12.47 -3.42
CA LEU A 429 -3.75 -12.15 -3.98
C LEU A 429 -3.45 -10.65 -3.87
N PHE A 430 -4.40 -9.78 -4.21
CA PHE A 430 -4.23 -8.33 -4.06
C PHE A 430 -4.07 -7.93 -2.59
N ASP A 431 -4.82 -8.51 -1.66
CA ASP A 431 -4.65 -8.30 -0.21
C ASP A 431 -3.23 -8.66 0.24
N ALA A 432 -2.70 -9.80 -0.25
CA ALA A 432 -1.33 -10.18 0.02
C ALA A 432 -0.32 -9.17 -0.53
N MET A 433 -0.52 -8.66 -1.75
CA MET A 433 0.39 -7.67 -2.35
C MET A 433 0.33 -6.33 -1.64
N ILE A 434 -0.88 -5.85 -1.30
CA ILE A 434 -1.08 -4.61 -0.54
C ILE A 434 -0.38 -4.70 0.81
N ARG A 435 -0.56 -5.80 1.55
CA ARG A 435 0.09 -5.98 2.85
C ARG A 435 1.60 -6.21 2.74
N ALA A 436 2.06 -6.90 1.68
CA ALA A 436 3.48 -7.10 1.43
C ALA A 436 4.22 -5.77 1.23
N GLN A 437 3.54 -4.72 0.78
CA GLN A 437 4.14 -3.41 0.63
C GLN A 437 4.79 -2.90 1.94
N SER A 438 4.26 -3.22 3.12
CA SER A 438 4.87 -2.81 4.39
C SER A 438 6.28 -3.40 4.62
N LEU A 439 6.59 -4.54 4.01
CA LEU A 439 7.93 -5.16 4.03
C LEU A 439 8.83 -4.63 2.93
N VAL A 440 8.29 -4.38 1.74
CA VAL A 440 9.09 -4.02 0.57
C VAL A 440 9.38 -2.52 0.52
N TYR A 441 8.51 -1.68 1.09
CA TYR A 441 8.69 -0.22 1.12
C TYR A 441 10.00 0.26 1.76
N PRO A 442 10.45 -0.26 2.92
CA PRO A 442 11.75 0.13 3.49
C PRO A 442 12.92 -0.20 2.54
N VAL A 443 12.80 -1.29 1.77
CA VAL A 443 13.80 -1.70 0.79
C VAL A 443 13.80 -0.72 -0.39
N PHE A 444 12.61 -0.39 -0.92
CA PHE A 444 12.48 0.60 -1.99
C PHE A 444 13.02 1.98 -1.60
N ASP A 445 12.75 2.44 -0.38
CA ASP A 445 13.26 3.73 0.12
C ASP A 445 14.79 3.73 0.22
N SER A 446 15.39 2.61 0.67
CA SER A 446 16.84 2.43 0.68
C SER A 446 17.44 2.51 -0.73
N PHE A 447 16.80 1.90 -1.73
CA PHE A 447 17.24 1.99 -3.12
C PHE A 447 17.11 3.40 -3.69
N TRP A 448 16.02 4.11 -3.37
CA TRP A 448 15.83 5.51 -3.78
C TRP A 448 16.94 6.40 -3.25
N GLN A 449 17.29 6.27 -1.96
CA GLN A 449 18.38 7.04 -1.34
C GLN A 449 19.77 6.74 -1.93
N MET A 450 19.96 5.56 -2.51
CA MET A 450 21.22 5.16 -3.16
C MET A 450 21.33 5.62 -4.62
N MET A 451 20.22 5.97 -5.27
CA MET A 451 20.28 6.49 -6.63
C MET A 451 20.91 7.88 -6.61
N PRO A 452 21.91 8.16 -7.47
CA PRO A 452 22.44 9.50 -7.62
C PRO A 452 21.27 10.42 -7.97
N ALA A 453 21.12 11.54 -7.27
CA ALA A 453 19.99 12.45 -7.43
C ALA A 453 19.76 12.74 -8.92
N VAL A 454 18.80 12.03 -9.51
CA VAL A 454 18.28 12.32 -10.84
C VAL A 454 17.41 13.55 -10.61
N ARG A 455 18.04 14.72 -10.69
CA ARG A 455 17.39 16.02 -10.64
C ARG A 455 16.79 16.35 -11.99
#